data_AF-A0A6L7TMX1-F1
#
_entry.id   AF-A0A6L7TMX1-F1
#
_cell.length_a   1.000
_cell.length_b   1.000
_cell.length_c   1.000
_cell.angle_alpha   90.00
_cell.angle_beta   90.00
_cell.angle_gamma   90.00
#
_symmetry.space_group_name_H-M   'P 1'
#
loop_
_entity.id
_entity.type
_entity.pdbx_description
1 polymer ?
#
loop_
_entity_poly.entity_id
_entity_poly.type
_entity_poly.pdbx_seq_one_letter_code
_entity_poly.pdbx_strand_id
1 'polypeptide(L)'
;MAVKKSRKSTEAPEKPNAENAGREVRLLSGGNPQIAKADGDAPVQAYIAAMPEWKSDVGRRLDDLIVHTVPEVRKAVRWNSPFYGIEGQGWFLSYHVFARYVKVTFLNGGSLSPLPPVESKDKDTRYYHIYEDGQIDGEQVEDWIRQAAALPGWDGF
;
A
#
# COMPACT_ATOMS: atom_id res chain seq x y z
N MET A 1 -22.09 -47.14 -28.78
CA MET A 1 -22.52 -46.02 -27.92
C MET A 1 -21.27 -45.34 -27.39
N ALA A 2 -20.98 -44.13 -27.85
CA ALA A 2 -19.70 -43.45 -27.61
C ALA A 2 -19.77 -42.55 -26.37
N VAL A 3 -18.86 -42.78 -25.42
CA VAL A 3 -18.63 -41.91 -24.26
C VAL A 3 -17.84 -40.67 -24.72
N LYS A 4 -18.48 -39.49 -24.70
CA LYS A 4 -17.80 -38.21 -24.94
C LYS A 4 -17.13 -37.74 -23.65
N LYS A 5 -15.80 -37.79 -23.63
CA LYS A 5 -14.93 -37.21 -22.59
C LYS A 5 -14.86 -35.70 -22.82
N SER A 6 -15.40 -34.90 -21.89
CA SER A 6 -15.32 -33.43 -21.93
C SER A 6 -13.89 -32.98 -21.62
N ARG A 7 -13.24 -32.26 -22.54
CA ARG A 7 -11.92 -31.66 -22.32
C ARG A 7 -12.11 -30.28 -21.70
N LYS A 8 -11.51 -30.10 -20.52
CA LYS A 8 -11.43 -28.86 -19.77
C LYS A 8 -10.48 -27.91 -20.51
N SER A 9 -10.98 -26.77 -20.97
CA SER A 9 -10.18 -25.71 -21.58
C SER A 9 -9.37 -25.00 -20.48
N THR A 10 -8.04 -25.09 -20.58
CA THR A 10 -7.11 -24.27 -19.78
C THR A 10 -7.04 -22.87 -20.37
N GLU A 11 -7.44 -21.88 -19.60
CA GLU A 11 -7.32 -20.46 -19.92
C GLU A 11 -5.84 -20.04 -19.79
N ALA A 12 -5.32 -19.40 -20.84
CA ALA A 12 -3.96 -18.86 -20.89
C ALA A 12 -3.87 -17.57 -20.04
N PRO A 13 -2.68 -17.18 -19.53
CA PRO A 13 -2.57 -15.98 -18.71
C PRO A 13 -2.88 -14.74 -19.56
N GLU A 14 -3.79 -13.91 -19.06
CA GLU A 14 -4.19 -12.66 -19.69
C GLU A 14 -2.97 -11.72 -19.80
N LYS A 15 -2.69 -11.26 -21.02
CA LYS A 15 -1.63 -10.30 -21.29
C LYS A 15 -2.02 -8.95 -20.67
N PRO A 16 -1.08 -8.15 -20.12
CA PRO A 16 -1.42 -6.85 -19.59
C PRO A 16 -1.99 -5.97 -20.72
N ASN A 17 -3.22 -5.47 -20.51
CA ASN A 17 -3.93 -4.67 -21.49
C ASN A 17 -3.17 -3.34 -21.72
N ALA A 18 -2.62 -3.18 -22.92
CA ALA A 18 -1.87 -2.00 -23.34
C ALA A 18 -2.77 -0.74 -23.53
N GLU A 19 -4.09 -0.86 -23.41
CA GLU A 19 -5.04 0.26 -23.56
C GLU A 19 -5.03 1.28 -22.41
N ASN A 20 -4.39 0.99 -21.27
CA ASN A 20 -4.33 1.93 -20.14
C ASN A 20 -3.12 2.88 -20.14
N ALA A 21 -2.24 2.80 -21.14
CA ALA A 21 -0.99 3.57 -21.17
C ALA A 21 -1.15 5.09 -21.41
N GLY A 22 -2.39 5.62 -21.42
CA GLY A 22 -2.65 7.04 -21.66
C GLY A 22 -3.94 7.61 -21.04
N ARG A 23 -4.65 6.86 -20.18
CA ARG A 23 -5.78 7.41 -19.43
C ARG A 23 -5.31 7.84 -18.05
N GLU A 24 -5.55 9.12 -17.74
CA GLU A 24 -5.33 9.68 -16.42
C GLU A 24 -6.07 8.81 -15.37
N VAL A 25 -5.36 8.41 -14.32
CA VAL A 25 -5.91 7.56 -13.27
C VAL A 25 -7.08 8.28 -12.61
N ARG A 26 -8.25 7.64 -12.56
CA ARG A 26 -9.44 8.21 -11.91
C ARG A 26 -9.16 8.38 -10.41
N LEU A 27 -9.54 9.53 -9.86
CA LEU A 27 -9.54 9.76 -8.43
C LEU A 27 -10.92 9.47 -7.83
N LEU A 28 -10.93 8.81 -6.68
CA LEU A 28 -12.13 8.62 -5.85
C LEU A 28 -12.43 9.89 -5.06
N SER A 29 -13.61 9.93 -4.42
CA SER A 29 -13.95 10.98 -3.45
C SER A 29 -12.85 11.12 -2.40
N GLY A 30 -12.37 12.35 -2.19
CA GLY A 30 -11.23 12.63 -1.31
C GLY A 30 -9.86 12.62 -1.99
N GLY A 31 -9.79 12.37 -3.29
CA GLY A 31 -8.56 12.46 -4.08
C GLY A 31 -7.72 11.18 -4.14
N ASN A 32 -8.26 10.06 -3.67
CA ASN A 32 -7.53 8.78 -3.65
C ASN A 32 -7.43 8.16 -5.04
N PRO A 33 -6.23 7.82 -5.54
CA PRO A 33 -6.07 7.13 -6.82
C PRO A 33 -6.84 5.81 -6.87
N GLN A 34 -7.56 5.57 -7.96
CA GLN A 34 -8.24 4.31 -8.21
C GLN A 34 -7.33 3.38 -9.01
N ILE A 35 -6.60 2.52 -8.30
CA ILE A 35 -5.72 1.51 -8.90
C ILE A 35 -6.28 0.11 -8.61
N ALA A 36 -6.35 -0.72 -9.64
CA ALA A 36 -6.82 -2.09 -9.53
C ALA A 36 -5.94 -2.92 -8.57
N LYS A 37 -6.54 -3.93 -7.94
CA LYS A 37 -5.81 -4.91 -7.11
C LYS A 37 -4.73 -5.58 -7.94
N ALA A 38 -3.48 -5.46 -7.51
CA ALA A 38 -2.32 -6.09 -8.14
C ALA A 38 -1.16 -6.20 -7.15
N ASP A 39 -0.23 -7.10 -7.43
CA ASP A 39 0.99 -7.29 -6.66
C ASP A 39 2.20 -6.65 -7.33
N GLY A 40 3.20 -6.36 -6.53
CA GLY A 40 4.48 -5.82 -6.97
C GLY A 40 4.57 -4.30 -6.92
N ASP A 41 5.71 -3.80 -7.37
CA ASP A 41 6.07 -2.39 -7.32
C ASP A 41 5.29 -1.54 -8.35
N ALA A 42 5.10 -2.05 -9.56
CA ALA A 42 4.40 -1.33 -10.64
C ALA A 42 3.03 -0.73 -10.25
N PRO A 43 2.09 -1.45 -9.62
CA PRO A 43 0.81 -0.84 -9.20
C PRO A 43 0.98 0.19 -8.08
N VAL A 44 1.97 0.06 -7.21
CA VAL A 44 2.27 1.05 -6.17
C VAL A 44 2.88 2.32 -6.79
N GLN A 45 3.80 2.20 -7.74
CA GLN A 45 4.34 3.36 -8.46
C GLN A 45 3.25 4.08 -9.27
N ALA A 46 2.36 3.33 -9.92
CA ALA A 46 1.20 3.92 -10.61
C ALA A 46 0.27 4.67 -9.65
N TYR A 47 0.08 4.14 -8.43
CA TYR A 47 -0.66 4.82 -7.38
C TYR A 47 0.03 6.14 -6.98
N ILE A 48 1.33 6.10 -6.67
CA ILE A 48 2.12 7.28 -6.24
C ILE A 48 2.11 8.37 -7.31
N ALA A 49 2.30 7.98 -8.58
CA ALA A 49 2.27 8.89 -9.72
C ALA A 49 0.91 9.58 -9.89
N ALA A 50 -0.18 8.90 -9.51
CA ALA A 50 -1.53 9.42 -9.58
C ALA A 50 -1.98 10.19 -8.33
N MET A 51 -1.20 10.19 -7.24
CA MET A 51 -1.53 10.99 -6.06
C MET A 51 -1.53 12.49 -6.43
N PRO A 52 -2.54 13.26 -6.02
CA PRO A 52 -2.66 14.65 -6.44
C PRO A 52 -1.68 15.57 -5.69
N GLU A 53 -1.15 16.56 -6.41
CA GLU A 53 -0.40 17.69 -5.85
C GLU A 53 0.79 17.23 -4.97
N TRP A 54 0.99 17.87 -3.82
CA TRP A 54 2.02 17.57 -2.83
C TRP A 54 1.98 16.12 -2.30
N LYS A 55 0.84 15.42 -2.45
CA LYS A 55 0.68 14.06 -1.94
C LYS A 55 1.50 13.06 -2.75
N SER A 56 1.80 13.34 -4.02
CA SER A 56 2.71 12.51 -4.83
C SER A 56 4.13 12.53 -4.29
N ASP A 57 4.62 13.68 -3.82
CA ASP A 57 5.93 13.77 -3.15
C ASP A 57 5.94 13.00 -1.83
N VAL A 58 4.85 13.06 -1.07
CA VAL A 58 4.71 12.25 0.16
C VAL A 58 4.73 10.75 -0.16
N GLY A 59 4.01 10.32 -1.20
CA GLY A 59 4.01 8.92 -1.65
C GLY A 59 5.41 8.44 -2.03
N ARG A 60 6.16 9.24 -2.81
CA ARG A 60 7.56 8.95 -3.16
C ARG A 60 8.45 8.80 -1.93
N ARG A 61 8.42 9.79 -1.03
CA ARG A 61 9.25 9.79 0.18
C ARG A 61 8.95 8.60 1.09
N LEU A 62 7.67 8.24 1.25
CA LEU A 62 7.29 7.05 2.00
C LEU A 62 7.81 5.78 1.34
N ASP A 63 7.65 5.64 0.03
CA ASP A 63 8.12 4.47 -0.70
C ASP A 63 9.64 4.30 -0.62
N ASP A 64 10.39 5.38 -0.84
CA ASP A 64 11.85 5.40 -0.73
C ASP A 64 12.29 5.02 0.69
N LEU A 65 11.67 5.59 1.72
CA LEU A 65 12.00 5.30 3.12
C LEU A 65 11.71 3.84 3.48
N ILE A 66 10.59 3.29 3.02
CA ILE A 66 10.22 1.90 3.27
C ILE A 66 11.20 0.95 2.57
N VAL A 67 11.50 1.17 1.29
CA VAL A 67 12.43 0.32 0.52
C VAL A 67 13.85 0.42 1.09
N HIS A 68 14.27 1.60 1.54
CA HIS A 68 15.56 1.78 2.19
C HIS A 68 15.66 1.01 3.52
N THR A 69 14.61 1.08 4.33
CA THR A 69 14.57 0.45 5.67
C THR A 69 14.39 -1.06 5.60
N VAL A 70 13.62 -1.54 4.61
CA VAL A 70 13.23 -2.96 4.44
C VAL A 70 13.46 -3.37 2.98
N PRO A 71 14.72 -3.72 2.59
CA PRO A 71 15.04 -4.02 1.20
C PRO A 71 14.27 -5.22 0.61
N GLU A 72 13.81 -6.16 1.44
CA GLU A 72 12.99 -7.31 0.99
C GLU A 72 11.48 -7.06 0.97
N VAL A 73 11.04 -5.80 1.11
CA VAL A 73 9.62 -5.46 1.22
C VAL A 73 8.80 -5.93 0.02
N ARG A 74 7.69 -6.60 0.31
CA ARG A 74 6.63 -6.92 -0.66
C ARG A 74 5.69 -5.74 -0.77
N LYS A 75 5.31 -5.40 -2.01
CA LYS A 75 4.39 -4.31 -2.33
C LYS A 75 3.13 -4.85 -3.00
N ALA A 76 2.00 -4.23 -2.74
CA ALA A 76 0.75 -4.54 -3.41
C ALA A 76 -0.23 -3.36 -3.36
N VAL A 77 -1.22 -3.36 -4.25
CA VAL A 77 -2.42 -2.54 -4.09
C VAL A 77 -3.59 -3.43 -3.69
N ARG A 78 -4.30 -3.06 -2.63
CA ARG A 78 -5.55 -3.69 -2.15
C ARG A 78 -6.55 -2.61 -1.77
N TRP A 79 -7.82 -2.79 -2.11
CA TRP A 79 -8.90 -1.82 -1.83
C TRP A 79 -8.52 -0.36 -2.15
N ASN A 80 -7.87 -0.13 -3.29
CA ASN A 80 -7.32 1.18 -3.71
C ASN A 80 -6.34 1.82 -2.72
N SER A 81 -5.54 1.03 -2.01
CA SER A 81 -4.49 1.53 -1.11
C SER A 81 -3.21 0.71 -1.32
N PRO A 82 -2.02 1.33 -1.29
CA PRO A 82 -0.76 0.60 -1.25
C PRO A 82 -0.61 -0.15 0.06
N PHE A 83 0.02 -1.32 -0.01
CA PHE A 83 0.35 -2.19 1.11
C PHE A 83 1.82 -2.61 1.01
N TYR A 84 2.48 -2.66 2.16
CA TYR A 84 3.87 -3.05 2.34
C TYR A 84 3.95 -4.13 3.42
N GLY A 85 4.70 -5.19 3.13
CA GLY A 85 4.76 -6.37 3.97
C GLY A 85 6.04 -7.17 3.78
N ILE A 86 6.19 -8.24 4.56
CA ILE A 86 7.27 -9.21 4.39
C ILE A 86 6.64 -10.58 4.12
N GLU A 87 7.23 -11.31 3.16
CA GLU A 87 6.77 -12.65 2.83
C GLU A 87 6.81 -13.56 4.07
N GLY A 88 5.68 -14.23 4.35
CA GLY A 88 5.54 -15.07 5.54
C GLY A 88 5.34 -14.32 6.87
N GLN A 89 5.43 -12.99 6.91
CA GLN A 89 5.12 -12.18 8.10
C GLN A 89 3.87 -11.32 7.94
N GLY A 90 3.34 -11.17 6.73
CA GLY A 90 2.15 -10.36 6.47
C GLY A 90 2.46 -8.90 6.22
N TRP A 91 1.43 -8.06 6.33
CA TRP A 91 1.44 -6.65 5.94
C TRP A 91 1.51 -5.78 7.18
N PHE A 92 2.49 -4.89 7.21
CA PHE A 92 2.73 -4.04 8.37
C PHE A 92 2.33 -2.58 8.11
N LEU A 93 2.33 -2.13 6.85
CA LEU A 93 2.03 -0.74 6.50
C LEU A 93 1.09 -0.64 5.29
N SER A 94 0.15 0.31 5.36
CA SER A 94 -0.65 0.77 4.23
C SER A 94 -0.82 2.28 4.29
N TYR A 95 -1.17 2.94 3.19
CA TYR A 95 -1.60 4.34 3.26
C TYR A 95 -2.74 4.66 2.30
N HIS A 96 -3.50 5.69 2.65
CA HIS A 96 -4.66 6.16 1.87
C HIS A 96 -4.65 7.68 1.76
N VAL A 97 -5.03 8.20 0.60
CA VAL A 97 -5.11 9.64 0.36
C VAL A 97 -6.48 10.17 0.77
N PHE A 98 -6.49 11.16 1.67
CA PHE A 98 -7.64 11.99 1.98
C PHE A 98 -7.43 13.40 1.44
N ALA A 99 -8.52 14.17 1.34
CA ALA A 99 -8.48 15.52 0.78
C ALA A 99 -7.42 16.42 1.46
N ARG A 100 -7.28 16.29 2.79
CA ARG A 100 -6.42 17.14 3.62
C ARG A 100 -5.11 16.48 4.07
N TYR A 101 -5.01 15.16 4.01
CA TYR A 101 -3.86 14.43 4.55
C TYR A 101 -3.65 13.09 3.85
N VAL A 102 -2.43 12.57 3.93
CA VAL A 102 -2.14 11.16 3.66
C VAL A 102 -2.19 10.41 4.99
N LYS A 103 -3.02 9.37 5.08
CA LYS A 103 -3.13 8.53 6.27
C LYS A 103 -2.19 7.35 6.12
N VAL A 104 -1.08 7.34 6.85
CA VAL A 104 -0.23 6.16 7.02
C VAL A 104 -0.83 5.28 8.11
N THR A 105 -0.95 4.00 7.84
CA THR A 105 -1.55 2.99 8.70
C THR A 105 -0.48 1.95 9.03
N PHE A 106 -0.13 1.84 10.31
CA PHE A 106 0.67 0.74 10.82
C PHE A 106 -0.29 -0.32 11.35
N LEU A 107 -0.37 -1.46 10.67
CA LEU A 107 -1.34 -2.54 10.92
C LEU A 107 -1.07 -3.27 12.23
N ASN A 108 0.18 -3.26 12.68
CA ASN A 108 0.65 -3.68 14.00
C ASN A 108 1.15 -2.48 14.85
N GLY A 109 0.62 -1.29 14.55
CA GLY A 109 0.95 -0.01 15.19
C GLY A 109 0.79 0.01 16.71
N GLY A 110 -0.09 -0.82 17.28
CA GLY A 110 -0.31 -0.93 18.72
C GLY A 110 0.85 -1.54 19.49
N SER A 111 1.81 -2.17 18.80
CA SER A 111 3.03 -2.75 19.37
C SER A 111 4.29 -1.89 19.18
N LEU A 112 4.15 -0.72 18.56
CA LEU A 112 5.29 0.17 18.29
C LEU A 112 5.60 1.08 19.48
N SER A 113 6.87 1.50 19.61
CA SER A 113 7.33 2.41 20.65
C SER A 113 8.22 3.52 20.08
N PRO A 114 7.84 4.82 20.17
CA PRO A 114 6.55 5.30 20.69
C PRO A 114 5.38 4.87 19.79
N LEU A 115 4.15 4.98 20.30
CA LEU A 115 2.96 4.70 19.48
C LEU A 115 2.77 5.80 18.42
N PRO A 116 2.44 5.45 17.15
CA PRO A 116 1.97 6.44 16.19
C PRO A 116 0.75 7.19 16.76
N PRO A 117 0.67 8.51 16.56
CA PRO A 117 -0.12 9.39 17.43
C PRO A 117 -1.64 9.22 17.32
N VAL A 118 -2.15 8.74 16.18
CA VAL A 118 -3.60 8.65 15.95
C VAL A 118 -4.10 7.24 16.23
N GLU A 119 -5.15 7.14 17.04
CA GLU A 119 -5.77 5.87 17.44
C GLU A 119 -6.64 5.26 16.35
N SER A 120 -6.79 3.93 16.38
CA SER A 120 -7.74 3.17 15.59
C SER A 120 -8.80 2.54 16.50
N LYS A 121 -9.94 2.15 15.90
CA LYS A 121 -10.91 1.28 16.57
C LYS A 121 -10.35 -0.13 16.81
N ASP A 122 -9.43 -0.55 15.94
CA ASP A 122 -8.64 -1.76 16.15
C ASP A 122 -7.47 -1.43 17.07
N LYS A 123 -7.33 -2.15 18.18
CA LYS A 123 -6.27 -1.94 19.17
C LYS A 123 -4.86 -2.14 18.61
N ASP A 124 -4.73 -2.98 17.58
CA ASP A 124 -3.44 -3.36 17.01
C ASP A 124 -2.99 -2.36 15.93
N THR A 125 -3.90 -1.51 15.44
CA THR A 125 -3.61 -0.52 14.40
C THR A 125 -3.40 0.88 14.97
N ARG A 126 -2.42 1.61 14.45
CA ARG A 126 -2.24 3.05 14.71
C ARG A 126 -2.03 3.81 13.40
N TYR A 127 -2.36 5.09 13.40
CA TYR A 127 -2.19 5.95 12.23
C TYR A 127 -1.21 7.09 12.49
N TYR A 128 -0.60 7.53 11.40
CA TYR A 128 0.16 8.77 11.31
C TYR A 128 -0.37 9.57 10.12
N HIS A 129 -0.82 10.80 10.37
CA HIS A 129 -1.40 11.66 9.34
C HIS A 129 -0.37 12.70 8.89
N ILE A 130 -0.09 12.73 7.59
CA ILE A 130 0.82 13.69 6.98
C ILE A 130 -0.03 14.76 6.30
N TYR A 131 0.14 16.02 6.71
CA TYR A 131 -0.54 17.19 6.14
C TYR A 131 0.43 17.94 5.20
N GLU A 132 -0.11 18.82 4.36
CA GLU A 132 0.66 19.57 3.33
C GLU A 132 1.86 20.33 3.91
N ASP A 133 1.63 21.06 5.00
CA ASP A 133 2.67 21.83 5.68
C ASP A 133 3.42 21.00 6.75
N GLY A 134 3.06 19.72 6.89
CA GLY A 134 3.64 18.81 7.86
C GLY A 134 4.98 18.26 7.35
N GLN A 135 6.06 18.49 8.09
CA GLN A 135 7.31 17.77 7.85
C GLN A 135 7.10 16.30 8.23
N ILE A 136 7.54 15.40 7.35
CA ILE A 136 7.72 13.99 7.70
C ILE A 136 8.95 13.94 8.61
N ASP A 137 8.74 13.54 9.87
CA ASP A 137 9.84 13.22 10.76
C ASP A 137 10.49 11.91 10.28
N GLY A 138 11.51 12.04 9.44
CA GLY A 138 12.15 10.91 8.77
C GLY A 138 12.67 9.88 9.75
N GLU A 139 13.32 10.30 10.84
CA GLU A 139 13.90 9.41 11.83
C GLU A 139 12.81 8.61 12.56
N GLN A 140 11.75 9.29 13.01
CA GLN A 140 10.66 8.63 13.72
C GLN A 140 9.87 7.67 12.82
N VAL A 141 9.61 8.06 11.56
CA VAL A 141 8.89 7.20 10.61
C VAL A 141 9.73 5.98 10.22
N GLU A 142 11.04 6.16 10.01
CA GLU A 142 11.96 5.05 9.76
C GLU A 142 11.96 4.06 10.93
N ASP A 143 11.98 4.58 12.15
CA ASP A 143 11.94 3.76 13.36
C ASP A 143 10.67 2.93 13.47
N TRP A 144 9.52 3.53 13.19
CA TRP A 144 8.26 2.79 13.12
C TRP A 144 8.24 1.74 12.02
N ILE A 145 8.76 2.05 10.82
CA ILE A 145 8.84 1.07 9.71
C ILE A 145 9.68 -0.13 10.13
N ARG A 146 10.85 0.11 10.73
CA ARG A 146 11.76 -0.95 11.19
C ARG A 146 11.11 -1.85 12.24
N GLN A 147 10.45 -1.25 13.24
CA GLN A 147 9.73 -2.00 14.27
C GLN A 147 8.56 -2.79 13.68
N ALA A 148 7.75 -2.15 12.84
CA ALA A 148 6.56 -2.77 12.23
C ALA A 148 6.93 -3.96 11.33
N ALA A 149 8.05 -3.87 10.61
CA ALA A 149 8.56 -4.94 9.76
C ALA A 149 9.15 -6.13 10.55
N ALA A 150 9.59 -5.91 11.79
CA ALA A 150 10.14 -6.96 12.65
C ALA A 150 9.08 -7.75 13.44
N LEU A 151 7.81 -7.33 13.36
CA LEU A 151 6.69 -7.91 14.09
C LEU A 151 5.73 -8.61 13.12
N PRO A 152 4.97 -9.62 13.58
CA PRO A 152 3.88 -10.18 12.79
C PRO A 152 2.95 -9.05 12.31
N GLY A 153 2.75 -9.00 10.99
CA GLY A 153 1.83 -8.13 10.33
C GLY A 153 0.45 -8.75 10.21
N TRP A 154 -0.44 -8.03 9.56
CA TRP A 154 -1.79 -8.50 9.24
C TRP A 154 -1.79 -9.38 7.98
N ASP A 155 -2.55 -10.47 7.97
CA ASP A 155 -2.56 -11.50 6.92
C ASP A 155 -3.94 -11.67 6.23
N GLY A 156 -4.86 -10.73 6.41
CA GLY A 156 -6.27 -10.89 6.07
C GLY A 156 -6.66 -10.78 4.59
N PHE A 157 -5.87 -11.29 3.65
CA PHE A 157 -6.29 -11.40 2.24
C PHE A 157 -5.82 -12.61 1.47
#